data_AF-A0A2N3IGD7-F1
#
_entry.id   AF-A0A2N3IGD7-F1
#
_cell.length_a   1.000
_cell.length_b   1.000
_cell.length_c   1.000
_cell.angle_alpha   90.00
_cell.angle_beta   90.00
_cell.angle_gamma   90.00
#
_symmetry.space_group_name_H-M   'P 1'
#
loop_
_entity.id
_entity.type
_entity.pdbx_description
1 polymer ?
#
loop_
_entity_poly.entity_id
_entity_poly.type
_entity_poly.pdbx_seq_one_letter_code
_entity_poly.pdbx_strand_id
1 'polypeptide(L)'
;MAKKAFKQTKVGQWLTKKAPGIIDTIGDVFPPAKLLSNLIGSEPSLSNEDKLEFEKLLTNTYLKELEYHERNTNGARDMYASSKEMTDWLAKRIMNWNLPMLVLLIGINIVCLNYFESIALALISNIIGHVMQLLINERITVANFFLGSSKGSKDKTQEMLFKNENHL
;
A
#
# COMPACT_ATOMS: atom_id res chain seq x y z
N MET A 1 13.97 3.92 -6.35
CA MET A 1 14.29 5.33 -6.67
C MET A 1 14.25 6.15 -5.39
N ALA A 2 15.19 7.06 -5.18
CA ALA A 2 15.21 7.94 -4.00
C ALA A 2 13.93 8.82 -3.96
N LYS A 3 13.34 8.97 -2.77
CA LYS A 3 12.14 9.78 -2.56
C LYS A 3 12.50 11.25 -2.83
N LYS A 4 11.87 11.86 -3.82
CA LYS A 4 12.14 13.28 -4.17
C LYS A 4 11.56 14.19 -3.10
N ALA A 5 12.28 15.27 -2.80
CA ALA A 5 11.84 16.41 -2.01
C ALA A 5 10.47 16.93 -2.50
N PHE A 6 9.58 17.35 -1.59
CA PHE A 6 8.22 17.78 -1.94
C PHE A 6 8.24 18.95 -2.93
N LYS A 7 9.19 19.89 -2.74
CA LYS A 7 9.40 21.04 -3.62
C LYS A 7 9.76 20.65 -5.07
N GLN A 8 10.29 19.45 -5.27
CA GLN A 8 10.66 18.94 -6.60
C GLN A 8 9.54 18.16 -7.28
N THR A 9 8.41 17.95 -6.61
CA THR A 9 7.24 17.30 -7.20
C THR A 9 6.48 18.28 -8.10
N LYS A 10 5.69 17.76 -9.05
CA LYS A 10 4.87 18.61 -9.93
C LYS A 10 3.92 19.52 -9.14
N VAL A 11 3.37 19.00 -8.04
CA VAL A 11 2.50 19.73 -7.10
C VAL A 11 3.31 20.81 -6.36
N GLY A 12 4.50 20.49 -5.86
CA GLY A 12 5.39 21.44 -5.19
C GLY A 12 5.89 22.56 -6.10
N GLN A 13 6.21 22.26 -7.36
CA GLN A 13 6.63 23.25 -8.36
C GLN A 13 5.49 24.19 -8.74
N TRP A 14 4.27 23.66 -8.89
CA TRP A 14 3.07 24.48 -9.14
C TRP A 14 2.81 25.44 -7.98
N LEU A 15 2.87 24.93 -6.75
CA LEU A 15 2.72 25.72 -5.53
C LEU A 15 3.82 26.78 -5.38
N THR A 16 5.07 26.47 -5.73
CA THR A 16 6.17 27.45 -5.70
C THR A 16 5.92 28.62 -6.65
N LYS A 17 5.25 28.37 -7.78
CA LYS A 17 4.96 29.38 -8.80
C LYS A 17 3.71 30.22 -8.49
N LYS A 18 2.68 29.60 -7.90
CA LYS A 18 1.33 30.19 -7.77
C LYS A 18 0.95 30.54 -6.33
N ALA A 19 1.52 29.88 -5.33
CA ALA A 19 1.23 30.10 -3.91
C ALA A 19 2.48 29.82 -3.04
N PRO A 20 3.54 30.65 -3.15
CA PRO A 20 4.81 30.43 -2.44
C PRO A 20 4.64 30.40 -0.91
N GLY A 21 3.69 31.16 -0.35
CA GLY A 21 3.40 31.16 1.09
C GLY A 21 2.94 29.80 1.65
N ILE A 22 2.30 28.96 0.82
CA ILE A 22 1.93 27.59 1.20
C ILE A 22 3.18 26.70 1.26
N ILE A 23 4.14 26.87 0.34
CA ILE A 23 5.40 26.11 0.33
C ILE A 23 6.29 26.48 1.52
N ASP A 24 6.31 27.76 1.89
CA ASP A 24 7.11 28.23 3.03
C ASP A 24 6.54 27.72 4.36
N THR A 25 5.22 27.55 4.46
CA THR A 25 4.55 26.97 5.64
C THR A 25 4.79 25.47 5.79
N ILE A 26 4.85 24.74 4.66
CA ILE A 26 4.91 23.27 4.65
C ILE A 26 6.36 22.75 4.61
N GLY A 27 7.30 23.54 4.10
CA GLY A 27 8.70 23.14 3.99
C GLY A 27 8.91 22.02 2.95
N ASP A 28 9.79 21.06 3.26
CA ASP A 28 10.07 19.89 2.39
C ASP A 28 9.32 18.61 2.83
N VAL A 29 8.41 18.74 3.80
CA VAL A 29 7.59 17.63 4.27
C VAL A 29 6.41 17.46 3.31
N PHE A 30 6.08 16.20 2.97
CA PHE A 30 4.93 15.91 2.12
C PHE A 30 3.64 15.99 2.96
N PRO A 31 2.79 17.03 2.77
CA PRO A 31 1.59 17.21 3.57
C PRO A 31 0.47 16.27 3.08
N PRO A 32 -0.48 15.90 3.95
CA PRO A 32 -1.71 15.22 3.55
C PRO A 32 -2.49 16.00 2.49
N ALA A 33 -3.02 15.32 1.47
CA ALA A 33 -3.75 15.96 0.37
C ALA A 33 -4.95 16.83 0.83
N LYS A 34 -5.64 16.41 1.90
CA LYS A 34 -6.72 17.19 2.53
C LYS A 34 -6.25 18.52 3.13
N LEU A 35 -5.02 18.56 3.64
CA LEU A 35 -4.45 19.81 4.17
C LEU A 35 -4.09 20.76 3.02
N LEU A 36 -3.52 20.24 1.93
CA LEU A 36 -3.22 21.04 0.73
C LEU A 36 -4.47 21.65 0.11
N SER A 37 -5.54 20.86 -0.06
CA SER A 37 -6.80 21.35 -0.60
C SER A 37 -7.42 22.44 0.28
N ASN A 38 -7.32 22.29 1.61
CA ASN A 38 -7.86 23.28 2.55
C ASN A 38 -7.04 24.59 2.55
N LEU A 39 -5.71 24.49 2.46
CA LEU A 39 -4.83 25.66 2.38
C LEU A 39 -5.05 26.45 1.09
N ILE A 40 -5.20 25.78 -0.05
CA ILE A 40 -5.50 26.41 -1.33
C ILE A 40 -6.93 26.95 -1.41
N GLY A 41 -7.88 26.25 -0.79
CA GLY A 41 -9.25 26.74 -0.63
C GLY A 41 -9.29 28.08 0.13
N SER A 42 -8.43 28.21 1.14
CA SER A 42 -8.33 29.38 2.02
C SER A 42 -7.44 30.51 1.47
N GLU A 43 -6.69 30.27 0.38
CA GLU A 43 -5.88 31.29 -0.26
C GLU A 43 -6.76 32.27 -1.06
N PRO A 44 -6.75 33.58 -0.72
CA PRO A 44 -7.48 34.61 -1.46
C PRO A 44 -6.76 35.04 -2.75
N SER A 45 -5.47 34.69 -2.88
CA SER A 45 -4.60 35.06 -4.00
C SER A 45 -4.81 34.23 -5.27
N LEU A 46 -5.54 33.11 -5.18
CA LEU A 46 -5.78 32.17 -6.27
C LEU A 46 -7.16 32.34 -6.89
N SER A 47 -7.20 32.44 -8.22
CA SER A 47 -8.46 32.43 -8.98
C SER A 47 -9.15 31.06 -8.86
N ASN A 48 -10.47 31.03 -9.06
CA ASN A 48 -11.23 29.78 -9.13
C ASN A 48 -10.69 28.82 -10.20
N GLU A 49 -10.12 29.35 -11.28
CA GLU A 49 -9.46 28.58 -12.33
C GLU A 49 -8.18 27.90 -11.85
N ASP A 50 -7.36 28.60 -11.07
CA ASP A 50 -6.12 28.05 -10.49
C ASP A 50 -6.43 26.95 -9.45
N LYS A 51 -7.52 27.12 -8.68
CA LYS A 51 -7.99 26.09 -7.72
C LYS A 51 -8.41 24.81 -8.45
N LEU A 52 -9.12 24.93 -9.57
CA LEU A 52 -9.52 23.79 -10.39
C LEU A 52 -8.31 23.12 -11.06
N GLU A 53 -7.33 23.89 -11.52
CA GLU A 53 -6.08 23.35 -12.07
C GLU A 53 -5.33 22.52 -11.02
N PHE A 54 -5.26 23.03 -9.79
CA PHE A 54 -4.62 22.32 -8.68
C PHE A 54 -5.32 21.01 -8.32
N GLU A 55 -6.65 21.01 -8.24
CA GLU A 55 -7.42 19.78 -7.97
C GLU A 55 -7.20 18.72 -9.05
N LYS A 56 -7.18 19.14 -10.32
CA LYS A 56 -6.83 18.24 -11.44
C LYS A 56 -5.40 17.72 -11.32
N LEU A 57 -4.45 18.56 -10.92
CA LEU A 57 -3.05 18.18 -10.74
C LEU A 57 -2.89 17.15 -9.61
N LEU A 58 -3.55 17.36 -8.46
CA LEU A 58 -3.59 16.42 -7.35
C LEU A 58 -4.18 15.08 -7.77
N THR A 59 -5.35 15.12 -8.42
CA THR A 59 -6.07 13.93 -8.90
C THR A 59 -5.20 13.12 -9.87
N ASN A 60 -4.60 13.76 -10.86
CA ASN A 60 -3.71 13.09 -11.81
C ASN A 60 -2.46 12.51 -11.14
N THR A 61 -1.93 13.17 -10.11
CA THR A 61 -0.77 12.66 -9.37
C THR A 61 -1.15 11.41 -8.58
N TYR A 62 -2.32 11.42 -7.94
CA TYR A 62 -2.85 10.28 -7.21
C TYR A 62 -3.15 9.10 -8.14
N LEU A 63 -3.79 9.35 -9.28
CA LEU A 63 -4.06 8.33 -10.30
C LEU A 63 -2.76 7.70 -10.84
N LYS A 64 -1.71 8.50 -11.08
CA LYS A 64 -0.41 7.97 -11.50
C LYS A 64 0.28 7.12 -10.45
N GLU A 65 0.13 7.47 -9.17
CA GLU A 65 0.65 6.64 -8.07
C GLU A 65 -0.09 5.29 -8.03
N LEU A 66 -1.42 5.32 -8.16
CA LEU A 66 -2.24 4.10 -8.27
C LEU A 66 -1.84 3.24 -9.47
N GLU A 67 -1.69 3.83 -10.67
CA GLU A 67 -1.22 3.12 -11.87
C GLU A 67 0.18 2.52 -11.67
N TYR A 68 1.08 3.22 -10.96
CA TYR A 68 2.40 2.72 -10.65
C TYR A 68 2.34 1.52 -9.69
N HIS A 69 1.49 1.59 -8.67
CA HIS A 69 1.20 0.45 -7.80
C HIS A 69 0.62 -0.73 -8.59
N GLU A 70 -0.34 -0.48 -9.48
CA GLU A 70 -0.92 -1.51 -10.34
C GLU A 70 0.14 -2.14 -11.27
N ARG A 71 0.99 -1.34 -11.91
CA ARG A 71 2.08 -1.85 -12.76
C ARG A 71 3.11 -2.65 -11.99
N ASN A 72 3.48 -2.22 -10.78
CA ASN A 72 4.37 -3.00 -9.93
C ASN A 72 3.73 -4.33 -9.50
N THR A 73 2.43 -4.34 -9.20
CA THR A 73 1.72 -5.60 -8.96
C THR A 73 1.62 -6.45 -10.23
N ASN A 74 1.52 -5.84 -11.42
CA ASN A 74 1.52 -6.55 -12.70
C ASN A 74 2.89 -7.14 -13.08
N GLY A 75 3.99 -6.46 -12.76
CA GLY A 75 5.35 -7.01 -12.93
C GLY A 75 5.61 -8.25 -12.06
N ALA A 76 5.03 -8.27 -10.84
CA ALA A 76 5.04 -9.48 -10.01
C ALA A 76 4.17 -10.61 -10.59
N ARG A 77 3.13 -10.29 -11.37
CA ARG A 77 2.25 -11.26 -12.05
C ARG A 77 2.91 -11.90 -13.28
N ASP A 78 3.76 -11.18 -14.00
CA ASP A 78 4.51 -11.75 -15.13
C ASP A 78 5.58 -12.77 -14.67
N MET A 79 6.17 -12.59 -13.48
CA MET A 79 7.01 -13.62 -12.84
C MET A 79 6.22 -14.86 -12.38
N TYR A 80 4.90 -14.73 -12.15
CA TYR A 80 4.05 -15.85 -11.77
C TYR A 80 3.86 -16.85 -12.92
N ALA A 81 3.84 -16.35 -14.17
CA ALA A 81 3.72 -17.19 -15.35
C ALA A 81 4.94 -18.13 -15.54
N SER A 82 6.13 -17.70 -15.11
CA SER A 82 7.36 -18.48 -15.18
C SER A 82 7.65 -19.35 -13.95
N SER A 83 6.95 -19.15 -12.83
CA SER A 83 7.21 -19.83 -11.55
C SER A 83 5.95 -20.27 -10.81
N LYS A 84 4.89 -20.60 -11.56
CA LYS A 84 3.56 -20.93 -11.02
C LYS A 84 3.60 -22.06 -9.99
N GLU A 85 4.36 -23.11 -10.26
CA GLU A 85 4.46 -24.27 -9.35
C GLU A 85 5.16 -23.93 -8.03
N MET A 86 6.26 -23.16 -8.10
CA MET A 86 6.99 -22.76 -6.91
C MET A 86 6.20 -21.76 -6.07
N THR A 87 5.48 -20.84 -6.72
CA THR A 87 4.68 -19.84 -6.01
C THR A 87 3.43 -20.45 -5.38
N ASP A 88 2.76 -21.39 -6.07
CA ASP A 88 1.65 -22.15 -5.50
C ASP A 88 2.11 -23.06 -4.35
N TRP A 89 3.28 -23.69 -4.48
CA TRP A 89 3.87 -24.50 -3.40
C TRP A 89 4.20 -23.67 -2.16
N LEU A 90 4.85 -22.52 -2.35
CA LEU A 90 5.21 -21.62 -1.26
C LEU A 90 3.95 -21.07 -0.57
N ALA A 91 2.94 -20.68 -1.35
CA ALA A 91 1.67 -20.22 -0.83
C ALA A 91 0.93 -21.28 -0.02
N LYS A 92 0.88 -22.53 -0.51
CA LYS A 92 0.29 -23.66 0.23
C LYS A 92 1.04 -23.94 1.52
N ARG A 93 2.38 -23.89 1.48
CA ARG A 93 3.21 -24.07 2.67
C ARG A 93 2.95 -22.98 3.70
N ILE A 94 2.96 -21.70 3.31
CA ILE A 94 2.70 -20.57 4.20
C ILE A 94 1.27 -20.67 4.74
N MET A 95 0.25 -20.90 3.90
CA MET A 95 -1.14 -20.94 4.36
C MET A 95 -1.42 -22.10 5.33
N ASN A 96 -0.77 -23.25 5.13
CA ASN A 96 -1.03 -24.46 5.91
C ASN A 96 -0.17 -24.59 7.18
N TRP A 97 1.09 -24.13 7.17
CA TRP A 97 2.02 -24.30 8.30
C TRP A 97 2.02 -23.13 9.28
N ASN A 98 1.66 -21.94 8.82
CA ASN A 98 1.70 -20.73 9.64
C ASN A 98 0.63 -20.73 10.74
N LEU A 99 -0.58 -21.22 10.44
CA LEU A 99 -1.67 -21.38 11.42
C LEU A 99 -1.30 -22.32 12.58
N PRO A 100 -0.80 -23.55 12.33
CA PRO A 100 -0.30 -24.42 13.39
C PRO A 100 0.84 -23.81 14.20
N MET A 101 1.77 -23.09 13.56
CA MET A 101 2.86 -22.39 14.26
C MET A 101 2.35 -21.29 15.19
N LEU A 102 1.35 -20.52 14.77
CA LEU A 102 0.70 -19.51 15.61
C LEU A 102 0.04 -20.15 16.83
N VAL A 103 -0.72 -21.22 16.64
CA VAL A 103 -1.38 -21.94 17.74
C VAL A 103 -0.35 -22.50 18.72
N LEU A 104 0.75 -23.06 18.22
CA LEU A 104 1.85 -23.57 19.03
C LEU A 104 2.55 -22.45 19.82
N LEU A 105 2.84 -21.31 19.20
CA LEU A 105 3.47 -20.15 19.87
C LEU A 105 2.58 -19.58 20.96
N ILE A 106 1.27 -19.48 20.72
CA ILE A 106 0.28 -19.08 21.72
C ILE A 106 0.29 -20.07 22.89
N GLY A 107 0.25 -21.36 22.61
CA GLY A 107 0.30 -22.41 23.63
C GLY A 107 1.56 -22.32 24.49
N ILE A 108 2.74 -22.18 23.86
CA ILE A 108 4.01 -21.98 24.56
C ILE A 108 3.96 -20.71 25.42
N ASN A 109 3.46 -19.60 24.89
CA ASN A 109 3.42 -18.35 25.62
C ASN A 109 2.52 -18.44 26.86
N ILE A 110 1.36 -19.08 26.75
CA ILE A 110 0.45 -19.34 27.87
C ILE A 110 1.14 -20.23 28.90
N VAL A 111 1.81 -21.32 28.49
CA VAL A 111 2.54 -22.19 29.42
C VAL A 111 3.62 -21.38 30.13
N CYS A 112 4.44 -20.61 29.42
CA CYS A 112 5.47 -19.79 30.05
C CYS A 112 4.87 -18.82 31.10
N LEU A 113 3.77 -18.15 30.79
CA LEU A 113 3.07 -17.24 31.72
C LEU A 113 2.58 -17.93 33.00
N ASN A 114 2.18 -19.21 32.92
CA ASN A 114 1.70 -19.96 34.08
C ASN A 114 2.83 -20.44 35.00
N TYR A 115 4.05 -20.65 34.47
CA TYR A 115 5.16 -21.24 35.24
C TYR A 115 6.24 -20.22 35.66
N PHE A 116 6.32 -19.05 35.01
CA PHE A 116 7.37 -18.07 35.30
C PHE A 116 6.79 -16.65 35.45
N GLU A 117 6.95 -16.05 36.63
CA GLU A 117 6.65 -14.64 36.88
C GLU A 117 7.95 -13.85 36.98
N SER A 118 8.49 -13.42 35.84
CA SER A 118 9.74 -12.65 35.79
C SER A 118 9.73 -11.58 34.70
N ILE A 119 10.56 -10.55 34.85
CA ILE A 119 10.72 -9.52 33.80
C ILE A 119 11.27 -10.11 32.50
N ALA A 120 12.05 -11.19 32.59
CA ALA A 120 12.53 -11.95 31.44
C ALA A 120 11.38 -12.57 30.65
N LEU A 121 10.31 -13.01 31.32
CA LEU A 121 9.12 -13.52 30.65
C LEU A 121 8.38 -12.45 29.84
N ALA A 122 8.32 -11.21 30.34
CA ALA A 122 7.74 -10.10 29.59
C ALA A 122 8.51 -9.82 28.29
N LEU A 123 9.85 -9.89 28.33
CA LEU A 123 10.69 -9.76 27.14
C LEU A 123 10.46 -10.90 26.14
N ILE A 124 10.45 -12.14 26.62
CA ILE A 124 10.19 -13.34 25.80
C ILE A 124 8.80 -13.25 25.14
N SER A 125 7.79 -12.81 25.90
CA SER A 125 6.42 -12.68 25.40
C SER A 125 6.29 -11.61 24.31
N ASN A 126 7.01 -10.49 24.44
CA ASN A 126 7.06 -9.47 23.38
C ASN A 126 7.71 -10.00 22.10
N ILE A 127 8.80 -10.76 22.22
CA ILE A 127 9.47 -11.37 21.06
C ILE A 127 8.53 -12.38 20.38
N ILE A 128 7.88 -13.25 21.17
CA ILE A 128 6.89 -14.21 20.65
C ILE A 128 5.76 -13.48 19.93
N GLY A 129 5.22 -12.41 20.53
CA GLY A 129 4.18 -11.57 19.90
C GLY A 129 4.64 -10.95 18.58
N HIS A 130 5.88 -10.48 18.50
CA HIS A 130 6.43 -9.95 17.25
C HIS A 130 6.54 -11.02 16.16
N VAL A 131 7.04 -12.22 16.50
CA VAL A 131 7.12 -13.35 15.57
C VAL A 131 5.73 -13.77 15.08
N MET A 132 4.74 -13.81 15.97
CA MET A 132 3.35 -14.07 15.58
C MET A 132 2.82 -13.02 14.60
N GLN A 133 3.14 -11.74 14.81
CA GLN A 133 2.73 -10.68 13.89
C GLN A 133 3.36 -10.84 12.50
N LEU A 134 4.66 -11.18 12.42
CA LEU A 134 5.34 -11.45 11.14
C LEU A 134 4.67 -12.59 10.39
N LEU A 135 4.38 -13.68 11.10
CA LEU A 135 3.65 -14.84 10.60
C LEU A 135 2.26 -14.44 10.05
N ILE A 136 1.45 -13.68 10.79
CA ILE A 136 0.15 -13.19 10.30
C ILE A 136 0.32 -12.31 9.04
N ASN A 137 1.33 -11.44 9.02
CA ASN A 137 1.60 -10.54 7.90
C ASN A 137 1.98 -11.31 6.62
N GLU A 138 2.80 -12.36 6.72
CA GLU A 138 3.10 -13.24 5.58
C GLU A 138 1.82 -13.84 5.01
N ARG A 139 0.92 -14.34 5.87
CA ARG A 139 -0.36 -14.90 5.45
C ARG A 139 -1.26 -13.87 4.75
N ILE A 140 -1.37 -12.66 5.30
CA ILE A 140 -2.14 -11.57 4.70
C ILE A 140 -1.55 -11.19 3.34
N THR A 141 -0.23 -11.14 3.23
CA THR A 141 0.47 -10.82 1.97
C THR A 141 0.16 -11.85 0.89
N VAL A 142 0.25 -13.14 1.22
CA VAL A 142 -0.13 -14.22 0.31
C VAL A 142 -1.62 -14.13 -0.04
N ALA A 143 -2.51 -13.97 0.94
CA ALA A 143 -3.94 -13.87 0.68
C ALA A 143 -4.30 -12.69 -0.25
N ASN A 144 -3.70 -11.52 -0.02
CA ASN A 144 -3.89 -10.34 -0.85
C ASN A 144 -3.35 -10.52 -2.27
N PHE A 145 -2.20 -11.19 -2.40
CA PHE A 145 -1.63 -11.52 -3.70
C PHE A 145 -2.59 -12.40 -4.54
N PHE A 146 -3.15 -13.46 -3.96
CA PHE A 146 -4.06 -14.38 -4.66
C PHE A 146 -5.48 -13.81 -4.88
N LEU A 147 -6.01 -13.06 -3.92
CA LEU A 147 -7.34 -12.44 -4.06
C LEU A 147 -7.30 -11.23 -5.02
N GLY A 148 -6.20 -10.48 -5.00
CA GLY A 148 -5.94 -9.41 -5.96
C GLY A 148 -5.79 -9.94 -7.40
N SER A 149 -5.15 -11.10 -7.57
CA SER A 149 -5.00 -11.73 -8.90
C SER A 149 -6.32 -12.27 -9.45
N SER A 150 -7.21 -12.79 -8.59
CA SER A 150 -8.54 -13.30 -8.97
C SER A 150 -9.49 -12.21 -9.47
N LYS A 151 -9.54 -11.04 -8.80
CA LYS A 151 -10.39 -9.92 -9.24
C LYS A 151 -9.93 -9.36 -10.59
N GLY A 152 -8.63 -9.08 -10.74
CA GLY A 152 -8.10 -8.54 -12.00
C GLY A 152 -8.19 -9.49 -13.20
N SER A 153 -8.37 -10.81 -13.00
CA SER A 153 -8.64 -11.75 -14.10
C SER A 153 -10.07 -11.59 -14.62
N LYS A 154 -11.05 -11.36 -13.74
CA LYS A 154 -12.45 -11.19 -14.12
C LYS A 154 -12.66 -9.89 -14.88
N ASP A 155 -11.99 -8.82 -14.45
CA ASP A 155 -12.09 -7.51 -15.09
C ASP A 155 -11.50 -7.54 -16.51
N LYS A 156 -10.35 -8.22 -16.72
CA LYS A 156 -9.78 -8.43 -18.06
C LYS A 156 -10.66 -9.29 -18.96
N THR A 157 -11.27 -10.35 -18.42
CA THR A 157 -12.20 -11.20 -19.19
C THR A 157 -13.44 -10.41 -19.58
N GLN A 158 -13.99 -9.59 -18.68
CA GLN A 158 -15.12 -8.72 -18.98
C GLN A 158 -14.77 -7.70 -20.06
N GLU A 159 -13.61 -7.03 -19.95
CA GLU A 159 -13.15 -6.06 -20.95
C GLU A 159 -12.99 -6.70 -22.35
N MET A 160 -12.47 -7.94 -22.43
CA MET A 160 -12.41 -8.68 -23.69
C MET A 160 -13.78 -9.03 -24.26
N LEU A 161 -14.75 -9.36 -23.41
CA LEU A 161 -16.13 -9.64 -23.85
C LEU A 161 -16.82 -8.36 -24.38
N PHE A 162 -16.71 -7.25 -23.66
CA PHE A 162 -17.24 -5.95 -24.11
C PHE A 162 -16.60 -5.48 -25.42
N LYS A 163 -15.30 -5.74 -25.62
CA LYS A 163 -14.62 -5.37 -26.86
C LYS A 163 -15.07 -6.24 -28.04
N ASN A 164 -15.37 -7.53 -27.82
CA ASN A 164 -15.87 -8.42 -28.87
C ASN A 164 -17.32 -8.12 -29.28
N GLU A 165 -18.17 -7.68 -28.34
CA GLU A 165 -19.57 -7.32 -28.64
C GLU A 165 -19.69 -6.04 -29.48
N ASN A 166 -18.74 -5.11 -29.37
CA ASN A 166 -18.72 -3.87 -30.15
C ASN A 166 -18.16 -4.02 -31.59
N HIS A 167 -17.82 -5.23 -32.00
CA HIS A 167 -17.27 -5.55 -33.33
C HIS A 167 -18.16 -6.51 -34.16
N LEU A 168 -19.40 -6.75 -33.71
CA LEU A 168 -20.46 -7.46 -34.44
C LEU A 168 -21.59 -6.49 -34.81
#